data_AF-A0A7Y6E872-F1
#
_entry.id   AF-A0A7Y6E872-F1
#
_cell.length_a   1.000
_cell.length_b   1.000
_cell.length_c   1.000
_cell.angle_alpha   90.00
_cell.angle_beta   90.00
_cell.angle_gamma   90.00
#
_symmetry.space_group_name_H-M   'P 1'
#
loop_
_entity.id
_entity.type
_entity.pdbx_description
1 polymer ?
#
loop_
_entity_poly.entity_id
_entity_poly.type
_entity_poly.pdbx_seq_one_letter_code
_entity_poly.pdbx_strand_id
1 'polypeptide(L)' 'MRTQASDATSIKLSFASAQEVHHGLENAVNTLIASAVQDRRCGIRVTRHEPGAYTVALDDTVPFGETHEDVAA' A
#
# COMPACT_ATOMS: atom_id res chain seq x y z
N MET A 1 17.09 11.05 21.85
CA MET A 1 15.65 10.94 21.59
C MET A 1 15.43 10.76 20.09
N ARG A 2 14.42 9.96 19.73
CA ARG A 2 13.96 9.54 18.39
C ARG A 2 14.62 8.30 17.80
N THR A 3 14.13 7.16 18.26
CA THR A 3 13.98 5.94 17.46
C THR A 3 13.18 6.31 16.21
N GLN A 4 13.83 6.31 15.05
CA GLN A 4 13.14 6.29 13.76
C GLN A 4 12.63 4.86 13.60
N ALA A 5 11.43 4.60 14.11
CA ALA A 5 10.71 3.38 13.77
C ALA A 5 10.51 3.45 12.25
N SER A 6 11.24 2.62 11.52
CA SER A 6 10.95 2.30 10.13
C SER A 6 9.67 1.46 10.11
N ASP A 7 8.57 2.10 10.51
CA ASP A 7 7.19 1.74 10.25
C ASP A 7 7.00 1.91 8.74
N ALA A 8 7.32 0.88 7.97
CA ALA A 8 7.09 0.90 6.53
C ALA A 8 5.59 0.75 6.25
N THR A 9 4.80 1.75 6.64
CA THR A 9 3.38 1.90 6.32
C THR A 9 3.16 2.22 4.85
N SER A 10 4.21 2.28 4.02
CA SER A 10 4.10 2.47 2.58
C SER A 10 5.14 1.63 1.83
N ILE A 11 4.69 1.02 0.72
CA ILE A 11 5.47 0.20 -0.19
C ILE A 11 5.34 0.82 -1.58
N LYS A 12 6.46 1.26 -2.14
CA LYS A 12 6.53 1.73 -3.53
C LYS A 12 6.85 0.55 -4.44
N LEU A 13 6.05 0.37 -5.46
CA LEU A 13 6.14 -0.69 -6.44
C LEU A 13 6.34 -0.09 -7.83
N SER A 14 7.21 -0.72 -8.61
CA SER A 14 7.47 -0.35 -10.00
C SER A 14 7.51 -1.62 -10.83
N PHE A 15 6.64 -1.71 -11.81
CA PHE A 15 6.45 -2.88 -12.65
C PHE A 15 6.73 -2.54 -14.11
N ALA A 16 7.41 -3.45 -14.81
CA ALA A 16 7.67 -3.29 -16.23
C ALA A 16 6.48 -3.71 -17.09
N SER A 17 5.62 -4.61 -16.59
CA SER A 17 4.50 -5.20 -17.34
C SER A 17 3.23 -5.30 -16.50
N ALA A 18 2.07 -5.15 -17.14
CA ALA A 18 0.77 -5.24 -16.48
C ALA A 18 0.50 -6.60 -15.80
N GLN A 19 1.11 -7.68 -16.28
CA GLN A 19 0.97 -9.00 -15.63
C GLN A 19 1.67 -9.04 -14.26
N GLU A 20 2.81 -8.36 -14.13
CA GLU A 20 3.53 -8.26 -12.85
C GLU A 20 2.82 -7.35 -11.86
N VAL A 21 2.11 -6.33 -12.36
CA VAL A 21 1.34 -5.39 -11.53
C VAL A 21 0.37 -6.14 -10.64
N HIS A 22 -0.47 -7.02 -11.21
CA HIS A 22 -1.50 -7.69 -10.42
C HIS A 22 -0.88 -8.53 -9.29
N HIS A 23 0.06 -9.40 -9.63
CA HIS A 23 0.68 -10.31 -8.66
C HIS A 23 1.52 -9.58 -7.60
N GLY A 24 2.25 -8.53 -8.00
CA GLY A 24 3.04 -7.73 -7.08
C GLY A 24 2.20 -6.83 -6.17
N LEU A 25 1.12 -6.26 -6.71
CA LEU A 25 0.19 -5.44 -5.92
C LEU A 25 -0.55 -6.29 -4.90
N GLU A 26 -1.05 -7.48 -5.28
CA GLU A 26 -1.68 -8.40 -4.33
C GLU A 26 -0.75 -8.81 -3.19
N ASN A 27 0.52 -9.10 -3.49
CA ASN A 27 1.50 -9.48 -2.46
C ASN A 27 1.82 -8.30 -1.51
N ALA A 28 2.01 -7.09 -2.06
CA ALA A 28 2.25 -5.90 -1.25
C ALA A 28 1.05 -5.52 -0.38
N VAL A 29 -0.17 -5.60 -0.94
CA VAL A 29 -1.42 -5.41 -0.21
C VAL A 29 -1.51 -6.42 0.93
N ASN A 30 -1.31 -7.71 0.66
CA ASN A 30 -1.39 -8.75 1.70
C ASN A 30 -0.35 -8.54 2.82
N THR A 31 0.85 -8.08 2.47
CA THR A 31 1.89 -7.72 3.45
C THR A 31 1.42 -6.55 4.33
N LEU A 32 0.83 -5.52 3.72
CA LEU A 32 0.30 -4.37 4.46
C LEU A 32 -0.95 -4.71 5.26
N ILE A 33 -1.82 -5.62 4.78
CA ILE A 33 -2.96 -6.14 5.56
C ILE A 33 -2.43 -6.81 6.83
N ALA A 34 -1.40 -7.65 6.73
CA ALA A 34 -0.83 -8.33 7.89
C ALA A 34 -0.31 -7.32 8.94
N SER A 35 0.30 -6.22 8.50
CA SER A 35 0.69 -5.09 9.37
C SER A 35 -0.52 -4.32 9.91
N ALA A 36 -1.53 -4.03 9.07
CA ALA A 36 -2.74 -3.30 9.46
C ALA A 36 -3.58 -4.07 10.50
N VAL A 37 -3.61 -5.40 10.43
CA VAL A 37 -4.29 -6.28 11.40
C VAL A 37 -3.68 -6.19 12.80
N GLN A 38 -2.39 -5.83 12.91
CA GLN A 38 -1.77 -5.59 14.22
C GLN A 38 -2.33 -4.32 14.86
N ASP A 39 -2.54 -3.26 14.07
CA ASP A 39 -3.04 -1.97 14.56
C ASP A 39 -4.59 -1.88 14.59
N ARG A 40 -5.27 -2.65 13.73
CA ARG A 40 -6.73 -2.70 13.49
C ARG A 40 -7.42 -1.33 13.39
N ARG A 41 -6.72 -0.33 12.85
CA ARG A 41 -7.21 1.05 12.80
C ARG A 41 -7.12 1.72 11.44
N CYS A 42 -6.33 1.16 10.52
CA CYS A 42 -6.08 1.76 9.22
C CYS A 42 -6.41 0.78 8.11
N GLY A 43 -6.95 1.28 7.00
CA GLY A 43 -7.13 0.54 5.76
C GLY A 43 -5.94 0.71 4.82
N ILE A 44 -6.13 0.33 3.56
CA ILE A 44 -5.07 0.37 2.55
C ILE A 44 -5.45 1.38 1.46
N ARG A 45 -4.52 2.27 1.13
CA ARG A 45 -4.60 3.18 -0.01
C ARG A 45 -3.56 2.79 -1.05
N VAL A 46 -4.01 2.54 -2.27
CA VAL A 46 -3.17 2.31 -3.44
C VAL A 46 -3.19 3.58 -4.28
N THR A 47 -2.06 4.23 -4.47
CA THR A 47 -1.92 5.39 -5.35
C THR A 47 -1.15 4.99 -6.60
N ARG A 48 -1.81 5.10 -7.76
CA ARG A 48 -1.19 4.91 -9.06
C ARG A 48 -0.59 6.24 -9.52
N HIS A 49 0.73 6.28 -9.67
CA HIS A 49 1.44 7.47 -10.14
C HIS A 49 1.57 7.48 -11.66
N GLU A 50 2.03 6.38 -12.24
CA GLU A 50 2.31 6.26 -13.68
C GLU A 50 1.99 4.83 -14.14
N PRO A 51 1.95 4.54 -15.45
CA PRO A 51 1.81 3.17 -15.93
C PRO A 51 2.95 2.29 -15.40
N GLY A 52 2.63 1.41 -14.43
CA GLY A 52 3.61 0.54 -13.78
C GLY A 52 4.14 1.08 -12.44
N ALA A 53 3.90 2.35 -12.07
CA ALA A 53 4.34 2.91 -10.79
C ALA A 53 3.15 3.05 -9.83
N TYR A 54 3.22 2.30 -8.72
CA TYR A 54 2.17 2.24 -7.70
C TYR A 54 2.79 2.44 -6.32
N THR A 55 2.05 3.08 -5.43
CA THR A 55 2.39 3.19 -4.01
C THR A 55 1.25 2.59 -3.22
N VAL A 56 1.51 1.59 -2.39
CA VAL A 56 0.52 1.01 -1.49
C VAL A 56 0.87 1.44 -0.08
N ALA A 57 -0.04 2.09 0.63
CA ALA A 57 0.20 2.60 1.97
C ALA A 57 -0.97 2.32 2.91
N LEU A 58 -0.68 2.19 4.21
CA LEU A 58 -1.69 2.22 5.26
C LEU A 58 -2.15 3.65 5.46
N ASP A 59 -3.46 3.83 5.51
CA ASP A 59 -4.08 5.13 5.56
C ASP A 59 -5.23 5.09 6.58
N ASP A 60 -5.21 6.01 7.54
CA ASP A 60 -6.24 6.12 8.59
C ASP A 60 -7.54 6.72 8.08
N THR A 61 -7.52 7.36 6.90
CA THR A 61 -8.74 7.84 6.23
C THR A 61 -9.49 6.70 5.53
N VAL A 62 -8.83 5.56 5.31
CA VAL A 62 -9.45 4.35 4.77
C VAL A 62 -9.86 3.44 5.93
N PRO A 63 -11.12 2.99 6.00
CA PRO A 63 -11.55 2.07 7.04
C PRO A 63 -10.78 0.74 6.96
N PHE A 64 -10.50 0.14 8.13
CA PHE A 64 -9.90 -1.18 8.18
C PHE A 64 -10.79 -2.21 7.44
N GLY A 65 -10.20 -2.95 6.50
CA GLY A 65 -10.90 -3.88 5.63
C GLY A 65 -11.28 -3.32 4.26
N GLU A 66 -11.04 -2.03 4.03
CA GLU A 66 -11.21 -1.41 2.71
C GLU A 66 -9.86 -1.14 2.04
N THR A 67 -9.86 -1.21 0.71
CA THR A 67 -8.75 -0.83 -0.15
C THR A 67 -9.22 0.21 -1.14
N HIS A 68 -8.67 1.42 -1.07
CA HIS A 68 -9.00 2.50 -1.99
C HIS A 68 -7.89 2.69 -3.01
N GLU A 69 -8.25 2.72 -4.29
CA GLU A 69 -7.34 3.05 -5.38
C GLU A 69 -7.53 4.52 -5.78
N ASP A 70 -6.43 5.26 -5.82
CA ASP A 70 -6.36 6.65 -6.25
C ASP A 70 -5.39 6.77 -7.43
N VAL A 71 -5.68 7.69 -8.36
CA VAL A 71 -4.79 7.99 -9.49
C VAL A 71 -4.23 9.38 -9.26
N ALA A 72 -2.91 9.48 -9.08
CA ALA A 72 -2.24 10.76 -9.03
C ALA A 72 -2.33 11.40 -10.42
N ALA A 73 -3.09 12.49 -10.52
CA ALA A 73 -3.34 13.25 -11.74
C ALA A 73 -2.14 14.10 -12.17
#